data_AF-A0A2V6EYZ3-F1
#
_entry.id   AF-A0A2V6EYZ3-F1
#
_cell.length_a   1.000
_cell.length_b   1.000
_cell.length_c   1.000
_cell.angle_alpha   90.00
_cell.angle_beta   90.00
_cell.angle_gamma   90.00
#
_symmetry.space_group_name_H-M   'P 1'
#
loop_
_entity.id
_entity.type
_entity.pdbx_description
1 polymer ?
#
loop_
_entity_poly.entity_id
_entity_poly.type
_entity_poly.pdbx_seq_one_letter_code
_entity_poly.pdbx_strand_id
1 'polypeptide(L)'
;MHSTLLRRDRSRWRGNSRRLRSSTAGGRARHRPARLSSGNLHKKASEIRSRALLELPLILLVKGTQRLTRADQLWGRDKIEETLITFRRSDPVSIHFQLGLEQLGVEWFPGIEVNSARLIECYVAHGYGIGLTVATPGFKAPKGIRALKLTNFPKVMIGAAWTGKLSAIAQQFLAEVEIEATVVKRSTKLH
;
A
#
# COMPACT_ATOMS: atom_id res chain seq x y z
N MET A 1 -26.37 -12.42 31.35
CA MET A 1 -27.35 -12.59 30.25
C MET A 1 -26.62 -12.45 28.92
N HIS A 2 -26.78 -13.45 28.07
CA HIS A 2 -26.17 -13.65 26.74
C HIS A 2 -26.50 -12.55 25.72
N SER A 3 -25.60 -12.35 24.73
CA SER A 3 -25.84 -12.40 23.27
C SER A 3 -24.74 -11.61 22.52
N THR A 4 -23.73 -12.24 21.91
CA THR A 4 -23.66 -12.85 20.55
C THR A 4 -23.48 -11.86 19.39
N LEU A 5 -22.27 -11.92 18.81
CA LEU A 5 -21.85 -11.79 17.39
C LEU A 5 -22.79 -11.09 16.38
N LEU A 6 -22.21 -10.21 15.55
CA LEU A 6 -22.29 -10.44 14.09
C LEU A 6 -21.18 -9.74 13.30
N ARG A 7 -20.48 -10.57 12.51
CA ARG A 7 -19.66 -10.20 11.35
C ARG A 7 -20.51 -9.49 10.29
N ARG A 8 -19.95 -8.47 9.64
CA ARG A 8 -20.30 -8.02 8.28
C ARG A 8 -19.06 -7.39 7.65
N ASP A 9 -18.85 -7.36 6.34
CA ASP A 9 -19.14 -8.27 5.23
C ASP A 9 -18.26 -7.73 4.10
N ARG A 10 -17.50 -8.60 3.43
CA ARG A 10 -16.63 -8.24 2.29
C ARG A 10 -17.39 -8.55 1.02
N SER A 11 -18.00 -7.55 0.39
CA SER A 11 -18.43 -7.70 -1.00
C SER A 11 -18.87 -6.37 -1.64
N ARG A 12 -18.00 -5.72 -2.43
CA ARG A 12 -18.46 -4.93 -3.59
C ARG A 12 -17.32 -4.51 -4.53
N TRP A 13 -16.92 -5.41 -5.43
CA TRP A 13 -16.31 -5.02 -6.71
C TRP A 13 -16.92 -5.91 -7.80
N ARG A 14 -17.99 -5.44 -8.43
CA ARG A 14 -18.54 -5.99 -9.69
C ARG A 14 -18.34 -4.93 -10.77
N GLY A 15 -17.39 -5.18 -11.67
CA GLY A 15 -17.18 -4.40 -12.89
C GLY A 15 -18.01 -4.98 -14.05
N ASN A 16 -18.79 -4.11 -14.68
CA ASN A 16 -19.89 -4.38 -15.60
C ASN A 16 -19.40 -4.67 -17.04
N SER A 17 -19.91 -5.73 -17.69
CA SER A 17 -19.63 -6.06 -19.09
C SER A 17 -20.75 -5.52 -19.98
N ARG A 18 -20.46 -4.51 -20.82
CA ARG A 18 -21.42 -4.02 -21.82
C ARG A 18 -21.44 -4.94 -23.04
N ARG A 19 -22.64 -5.47 -23.34
CA ARG A 19 -23.00 -6.03 -24.65
C ARG A 19 -23.15 -4.90 -25.67
N LEU A 20 -22.66 -5.13 -26.88
CA LEU A 20 -23.14 -4.47 -28.09
C LEU A 20 -23.74 -5.56 -28.99
N ARG A 21 -24.97 -5.32 -29.46
CA ARG A 21 -25.62 -6.08 -30.54
C ARG A 21 -25.47 -5.27 -31.83
N SER A 22 -25.24 -5.94 -32.94
CA SER A 22 -25.78 -5.54 -34.25
C SER A 22 -25.92 -6.78 -35.14
N SER A 23 -26.94 -6.72 -35.99
CA SER A 23 -27.55 -7.79 -36.77
C SER A 23 -27.29 -7.55 -38.25
N THR A 24 -26.99 -8.60 -39.04
CA THR A 24 -27.57 -8.80 -40.38
C THR A 24 -27.44 -10.25 -40.86
N ALA A 25 -28.44 -10.70 -41.62
CA ALA A 25 -28.64 -12.05 -42.13
C ALA A 25 -27.96 -12.30 -43.50
N GLY A 26 -27.74 -13.59 -43.85
CA GLY A 26 -27.61 -14.01 -45.25
C GLY A 26 -26.73 -15.25 -45.53
N GLY A 27 -27.35 -16.42 -45.64
CA GLY A 27 -27.13 -17.31 -46.80
C GLY A 27 -26.01 -18.37 -46.80
N ARG A 28 -26.49 -19.63 -46.91
CA ARG A 28 -25.92 -20.81 -47.61
C ARG A 28 -24.99 -21.78 -46.88
N ALA A 29 -25.45 -23.04 -46.94
CA ALA A 29 -24.92 -24.26 -46.37
C ALA A 29 -23.53 -24.65 -46.89
N ARG A 30 -22.65 -25.07 -45.98
CA ARG A 30 -21.51 -25.94 -46.26
C ARG A 30 -21.26 -26.88 -45.07
N HIS A 31 -21.05 -28.14 -45.42
CA HIS A 31 -20.58 -29.30 -44.66
C HIS A 31 -20.21 -29.11 -43.17
N ARG A 32 -20.79 -29.96 -42.31
CA ARG A 32 -20.33 -30.23 -40.95
C ARG A 32 -19.01 -31.03 -40.99
N PRO A 33 -17.93 -30.52 -40.40
CA PRO A 33 -17.01 -31.34 -39.64
C PRO A 33 -17.30 -31.16 -38.14
N ALA A 34 -17.28 -32.27 -37.41
CA ALA A 34 -17.30 -32.26 -35.95
C ALA A 34 -16.12 -31.42 -35.44
N ARG A 35 -16.39 -30.20 -34.97
CA ARG A 35 -15.39 -29.37 -34.30
C ARG A 35 -15.53 -29.59 -32.82
N LEU A 36 -14.55 -30.31 -32.28
CA LEU A 36 -14.32 -30.49 -30.85
C LEU A 36 -14.60 -29.20 -30.08
N SER A 37 -15.47 -29.31 -29.08
CA SER A 37 -15.68 -28.28 -28.09
C SER A 37 -14.36 -28.05 -27.36
N SER A 38 -13.59 -27.04 -27.76
CA SER A 38 -12.50 -26.51 -26.95
C SER A 38 -13.12 -26.06 -25.63
N GLY A 39 -12.93 -26.89 -24.62
CA GLY A 39 -13.48 -26.70 -23.29
C GLY A 39 -13.17 -25.29 -22.81
N ASN A 40 -14.17 -24.67 -22.18
CA ASN A 40 -13.97 -23.49 -21.37
C ASN A 40 -12.83 -23.79 -20.40
N LEU A 41 -11.66 -23.21 -20.66
CA LEU A 41 -10.54 -23.22 -19.73
C LEU A 41 -10.97 -22.31 -18.58
N HIS A 42 -11.76 -22.86 -17.67
CA HIS A 42 -11.94 -22.31 -16.34
C HIS A 42 -10.59 -22.36 -15.66
N LYS A 43 -9.70 -21.41 -15.97
CA LYS A 43 -8.56 -21.10 -15.13
C LYS A 43 -9.19 -20.57 -13.85
N LYS A 44 -9.49 -21.49 -12.91
CA LYS A 44 -9.99 -21.16 -11.57
C LYS A 44 -9.14 -20.00 -11.08
N ALA A 45 -9.76 -18.85 -10.82
CA ALA A 45 -9.08 -17.73 -10.19
C ALA A 45 -8.43 -18.29 -8.92
N SER A 46 -7.11 -18.42 -8.92
CA SER A 46 -6.40 -18.97 -7.78
C SER A 46 -6.56 -17.97 -6.65
N GLU A 47 -7.21 -18.39 -5.57
CA GLU A 47 -7.38 -17.56 -4.37
C GLU A 47 -6.01 -17.08 -3.88
N ILE A 48 -5.83 -15.75 -3.83
CA ILE A 48 -4.64 -15.14 -3.25
C ILE A 48 -4.76 -15.26 -1.74
N ARG A 49 -3.82 -15.98 -1.14
CA ARG A 49 -3.61 -16.06 0.30
C ARG A 49 -2.57 -15.03 0.70
N SER A 50 -2.68 -14.52 1.92
CA SER A 50 -1.73 -13.53 2.44
C SER A 50 -1.52 -13.69 3.94
N ARG A 51 -0.38 -13.19 4.39
CA ARG A 51 0.05 -13.19 5.79
C ARG A 51 0.71 -11.85 6.14
N ALA A 52 0.21 -11.20 7.18
CA ALA A 52 0.80 -9.97 7.68
C ALA A 52 2.11 -10.25 8.40
N LEU A 53 3.17 -9.54 8.01
CA LEU A 53 4.52 -9.69 8.57
C LEU A 53 4.86 -8.52 9.48
N LEU A 54 4.73 -7.28 9.02
CA LEU A 54 5.13 -6.08 9.78
C LEU A 54 4.12 -4.94 9.59
N GLU A 55 4.09 -4.03 10.56
CA GLU A 55 3.41 -2.74 10.42
C GLU A 55 4.47 -1.65 10.56
N LEU A 56 4.60 -0.81 9.53
CA LEU A 56 5.59 0.25 9.50
C LEU A 56 4.92 1.60 9.74
N PRO A 57 5.37 2.40 10.72
CA PRO A 57 4.82 3.73 10.93
C PRO A 57 5.26 4.66 9.81
N LEU A 58 4.35 5.58 9.45
CA LEU A 58 4.68 6.68 8.55
C LEU A 58 5.57 7.70 9.26
N ILE A 59 6.46 8.33 8.49
CA ILE A 59 7.35 9.39 8.94
C ILE A 59 7.44 10.49 7.89
N LEU A 60 7.65 11.72 8.35
CA LEU A 60 8.07 12.83 7.50
C LEU A 60 9.59 13.00 7.59
N LEU A 61 10.24 13.22 6.46
CA LEU A 61 11.64 13.58 6.36
C LEU A 61 11.75 15.07 6.04
N VAL A 62 12.49 15.78 6.88
CA VAL A 62 12.73 17.22 6.71
C VAL A 62 14.22 17.51 6.65
N LYS A 63 14.59 18.57 5.94
CA LYS A 63 15.98 19.02 5.97
C LYS A 63 16.32 19.50 7.37
N GLY A 64 17.47 19.10 7.90
CA GLY A 64 17.87 19.33 9.29
C GLY A 64 17.98 20.82 9.68
N THR A 65 18.13 21.71 8.69
CA THR A 65 18.16 23.16 8.86
C THR A 65 16.76 23.79 8.96
N GLN A 66 15.70 23.06 8.62
CA GLN A 66 14.33 23.55 8.76
C GLN A 66 13.94 23.61 10.25
N ARG A 67 13.14 24.62 10.62
CA ARG A 67 12.65 24.81 12.00
C ARG A 67 11.60 23.78 12.42
N LEU A 68 11.05 23.01 11.47
CA LEU A 68 10.04 21.99 11.74
C LEU A 68 10.65 20.84 12.54
N THR A 69 10.18 20.65 13.77
CA THR A 69 10.72 19.65 14.71
C THR A 69 9.73 18.56 15.08
N ARG A 70 8.45 18.76 14.79
CA ARG A 70 7.36 17.80 15.02
C ARG A 70 6.35 17.92 13.88
N ALA A 71 5.70 16.81 13.52
CA ALA A 71 4.75 16.80 12.42
C ALA A 71 3.45 17.58 12.74
N ASP A 72 3.04 17.62 14.00
CA ASP A 72 1.83 18.33 14.44
C ASP A 72 1.88 19.84 14.24
N GLN A 73 3.08 20.41 14.12
CA GLN A 73 3.29 21.81 13.73
C GLN A 73 2.81 22.13 12.31
N LEU A 74 2.55 21.12 11.46
CA LEU A 74 1.96 21.31 10.13
C LEU A 74 0.44 21.38 10.18
N TRP A 75 -0.19 20.59 11.04
CA TRP A 75 -1.65 20.43 11.06
C TRP A 75 -2.38 21.66 11.63
N GLY A 76 -1.69 22.45 12.46
CA GLY A 76 -2.23 23.69 13.03
C GLY A 76 -2.04 24.92 12.13
N ARG A 77 -1.50 24.77 10.92
CA ARG A 77 -1.31 25.88 9.99
C ARG A 77 -2.56 26.08 9.14
N ASP A 78 -2.83 27.33 8.76
CA ASP A 78 -3.87 27.66 7.79
C ASP A 78 -3.59 27.00 6.42
N LYS A 79 -2.31 26.95 6.03
CA LYS A 79 -1.86 26.28 4.81
C LYS A 79 -0.49 25.66 4.99
N ILE A 80 -0.27 24.51 4.34
CA ILE A 80 1.03 23.87 4.21
C ILE A 80 1.60 24.26 2.84
N GLU A 81 2.64 25.11 2.85
CA GLU A 81 3.28 25.62 1.63
C GLU A 81 4.38 24.67 1.12
N GLU A 82 4.89 23.80 1.99
CA GLU A 82 5.94 22.86 1.63
C GLU A 82 5.46 21.83 0.61
N THR A 83 6.25 21.61 -0.44
CA THR A 83 6.00 20.55 -1.41
C THR A 83 6.11 19.18 -0.74
N LEU A 84 5.04 18.37 -0.82
CA LEU A 84 5.08 16.98 -0.39
C LEU A 84 5.75 16.11 -1.46
N ILE A 85 6.80 15.41 -1.06
CA ILE A 85 7.56 14.47 -1.88
C ILE A 85 7.24 13.05 -1.41
N THR A 86 6.59 12.24 -2.24
CA THR A 86 6.17 10.89 -1.84
C THR A 86 6.05 9.94 -3.03
N PHE A 87 5.67 8.70 -2.77
CA PHE A 87 5.28 7.74 -3.79
C PHE A 87 4.01 8.15 -4.51
N ARG A 88 3.73 7.51 -5.66
CA ARG A 88 2.49 7.71 -6.42
C ARG A 88 1.25 7.57 -5.54
N ARG A 89 0.16 8.26 -5.90
CA ARG A 89 -1.12 8.19 -5.17
C ARG A 89 -1.68 6.78 -4.91
N SER A 90 -1.35 5.80 -5.75
CA SER A 90 -1.77 4.40 -5.58
C SER A 90 -0.89 3.58 -4.62
N ASP A 91 0.23 4.14 -4.17
CA ASP A 91 1.12 3.49 -3.22
C ASP A 91 0.50 3.46 -1.82
N PRO A 92 0.62 2.34 -1.06
CA PRO A 92 0.10 2.26 0.30
C PRO A 92 0.56 3.40 1.22
N VAL A 93 1.80 3.90 1.10
CA VAL A 93 2.31 5.01 1.91
C VAL A 93 1.48 6.27 1.70
N SER A 94 1.25 6.63 0.44
CA SER A 94 0.47 7.81 0.07
C SER A 94 -1.00 7.65 0.47
N ILE A 95 -1.59 6.47 0.27
CA ILE A 95 -2.98 6.19 0.67
C ILE A 95 -3.15 6.35 2.20
N HIS A 96 -2.28 5.73 2.99
CA HIS A 96 -2.39 5.76 4.45
C HIS A 96 -2.14 7.16 5.02
N PHE A 97 -1.24 7.92 4.41
CA PHE A 97 -1.02 9.30 4.80
C PHE A 97 -2.25 10.17 4.53
N GLN A 98 -2.85 10.06 3.35
CA GLN A 98 -4.07 10.82 3.02
C GLN A 98 -5.23 10.47 3.97
N LEU A 99 -5.40 9.20 4.34
CA LEU A 99 -6.38 8.79 5.35
C LEU A 99 -6.12 9.43 6.73
N GLY A 100 -4.86 9.55 7.13
CA GLY A 100 -4.51 10.23 8.38
C GLY A 100 -4.75 11.74 8.33
N LEU A 101 -4.47 12.38 7.18
CA LEU A 101 -4.79 13.80 6.97
C LEU A 101 -6.29 14.07 6.97
N GLU A 102 -7.08 13.20 6.33
CA GLU A 102 -8.54 13.28 6.29
C GLU A 102 -9.13 13.26 7.70
N GLN A 103 -8.62 12.40 8.59
CA GLN A 103 -9.03 12.34 10.00
C GLN A 103 -8.71 13.62 10.78
N LEU A 104 -7.72 14.40 10.34
CA LEU A 104 -7.33 15.67 10.93
C LEU A 104 -8.03 16.87 10.26
N GLY A 105 -8.79 16.66 9.18
CA GLY A 105 -9.36 17.74 8.38
C GLY A 105 -8.32 18.58 7.65
N VAL A 106 -7.14 18.02 7.38
CA VAL A 106 -6.03 18.72 6.71
C VAL A 106 -5.96 18.30 5.24
N GLU A 107 -5.80 19.25 4.34
CA GLU A 107 -5.53 18.98 2.93
C GLU A 107 -4.06 19.23 2.61
N TRP A 108 -3.36 18.19 2.14
CA TRP A 108 -1.99 18.31 1.65
C TRP A 108 -1.69 17.20 0.65
N PHE A 109 -1.43 17.60 -0.61
CA PHE A 109 -1.29 16.67 -1.72
C PHE A 109 0.15 16.57 -2.23
N PRO A 110 0.56 15.43 -2.83
CA PRO A 110 1.87 15.28 -3.43
C PRO A 110 2.12 16.35 -4.50
N GLY A 111 3.22 17.09 -4.37
CA GLY A 111 3.71 17.98 -5.44
C GLY A 111 4.84 17.34 -6.26
N ILE A 112 5.56 16.38 -5.68
CA ILE A 112 6.56 15.56 -6.39
C ILE A 112 6.30 14.09 -6.08
N GLU A 113 6.05 13.29 -7.11
CA GLU A 113 5.92 11.84 -6.99
C GLU A 113 7.23 11.14 -7.43
N VAL A 114 7.72 10.21 -6.62
CA VAL A 114 8.91 9.39 -6.90
C VAL A 114 8.62 7.90 -6.77
N ASN A 115 9.58 7.06 -7.15
CA ASN A 115 9.44 5.59 -7.13
C ASN A 115 10.33 4.88 -6.10
N SER A 116 11.07 5.61 -5.27
CA SER A 116 11.93 5.02 -4.25
C SER A 116 12.13 5.94 -3.05
N ALA A 117 12.25 5.36 -1.86
CA ALA A 117 12.56 6.09 -0.63
C ALA A 117 13.90 6.86 -0.72
N ARG A 118 14.89 6.28 -1.41
CA ARG A 118 16.19 6.94 -1.65
C ARG A 118 16.03 8.25 -2.43
N LEU A 119 15.15 8.30 -3.43
CA LEU A 119 14.88 9.57 -4.13
C LEU A 119 14.23 10.58 -3.19
N ILE A 120 13.28 10.17 -2.35
CA ILE A 120 12.67 11.05 -1.33
C ILE A 120 13.76 11.69 -0.47
N GLU A 121 14.69 10.89 0.06
CA GLU A 121 15.83 11.39 0.84
C GLU A 121 16.69 12.38 0.05
N CYS A 122 17.00 12.08 -1.21
CA CYS A 122 17.76 12.98 -2.07
C CYS A 122 17.03 14.33 -2.25
N TYR A 123 15.74 14.34 -2.59
CA TYR A 123 15.00 15.60 -2.78
C TYR A 123 14.92 16.42 -1.48
N VAL A 124 14.71 15.76 -0.34
CA VAL A 124 14.68 16.42 0.98
C VAL A 124 16.04 17.02 1.33
N ALA A 125 17.13 16.30 1.12
CA ALA A 125 18.49 16.79 1.39
C ALA A 125 18.80 18.08 0.62
N HIS A 126 18.36 18.15 -0.65
CA HIS A 126 18.53 19.32 -1.50
C HIS A 126 17.54 20.45 -1.16
N GLY A 127 16.52 20.19 -0.35
CA GLY A 127 15.57 21.20 0.12
C GLY A 127 14.38 21.43 -0.82
N TYR A 128 14.06 20.46 -1.68
CA TYR A 128 12.92 20.56 -2.60
C TYR A 128 11.55 20.37 -1.94
N GLY A 129 11.50 20.04 -0.65
CA GLY A 129 10.24 19.82 0.06
C GLY A 129 10.38 18.94 1.30
N ILE A 130 9.24 18.44 1.77
CA ILE A 130 9.13 17.47 2.86
C ILE A 130 8.85 16.09 2.27
N GLY A 131 9.63 15.10 2.69
CA GLY A 131 9.47 13.73 2.24
C GLY A 131 8.50 12.95 3.12
N LEU A 132 7.68 12.08 2.53
CA LEU A 132 6.86 11.12 3.26
C LEU A 132 7.30 9.70 2.93
N THR A 133 7.57 8.90 3.96
CA THR A 133 7.94 7.49 3.81
C THR A 133 7.54 6.70 5.05
N VAL A 134 7.98 5.45 5.14
CA VAL A 134 7.86 4.60 6.33
C VAL A 134 9.18 4.51 7.07
N ALA A 135 9.13 4.40 8.40
CA ALA A 135 10.31 3.99 9.16
C ALA A 135 10.46 2.46 9.08
N THR A 136 11.51 2.01 8.41
CA THR A 136 11.89 0.59 8.44
C THR A 136 12.60 0.24 9.75
N PRO A 137 12.62 -1.04 10.16
CA PRO A 137 13.41 -1.48 11.30
C PRO A 137 14.88 -1.08 11.16
N GLY A 138 15.45 -0.49 12.20
CA GLY A 138 16.84 0.00 12.17
C GLY A 138 17.05 1.27 11.35
N PHE A 139 15.98 1.92 10.87
CA PHE A 139 16.07 3.18 10.13
C PHE A 139 16.84 4.24 10.93
N LYS A 140 17.80 4.88 10.26
CA LYS A 140 18.54 6.04 10.74
C LYS A 140 18.42 7.13 9.69
N ALA A 141 17.98 8.32 10.10
CA ALA A 141 17.89 9.45 9.18
C ALA A 141 19.29 9.78 8.62
N PRO A 142 19.44 10.01 7.30
CA PRO A 142 20.69 10.45 6.72
C PRO A 142 21.19 11.76 7.35
N LYS A 143 22.50 12.00 7.31
CA LYS A 143 23.09 13.24 7.85
C LYS A 143 22.45 14.47 7.21
N GLY A 144 22.04 15.43 8.05
CA GLY A 144 21.37 16.64 7.58
C GLY A 144 19.89 16.45 7.22
N ILE A 145 19.30 15.29 7.51
CA ILE A 145 17.86 15.04 7.45
C ILE A 145 17.38 14.68 8.86
N ARG A 146 16.17 15.13 9.22
CA ARG A 146 15.48 14.76 10.45
C ARG A 146 14.21 13.99 10.09
N ALA A 147 13.93 12.91 10.82
CA ALA A 147 12.68 12.17 10.71
C ALA A 147 11.69 12.61 11.80
N LEU A 148 10.46 12.89 11.42
CA LEU A 148 9.34 13.26 12.29
C LEU A 148 8.33 12.11 12.28
N LYS A 149 8.10 11.48 13.45
CA LYS A 149 7.14 10.37 13.57
C LYS A 149 5.70 10.87 13.40
N LEU A 150 4.87 10.09 12.71
CA LEU A 150 3.42 10.32 12.58
C LEU A 150 2.65 9.36 13.48
N THR A 151 2.55 9.70 14.78
CA THR A 151 2.07 8.76 15.82
C THR A 151 0.62 8.30 15.64
N ASN A 152 -0.25 9.19 15.16
CA ASN A 152 -1.70 8.92 15.06
C ASN A 152 -2.14 8.56 13.63
N PHE A 153 -1.18 8.29 12.75
CA PHE A 153 -1.48 7.92 11.37
C PHE A 153 -1.60 6.40 11.22
N PRO A 154 -2.43 5.90 10.30
CA PRO A 154 -2.51 4.48 10.03
C PRO A 154 -1.17 3.97 9.49
N LYS A 155 -0.73 2.82 10.01
CA LYS A 155 0.54 2.18 9.63
C LYS A 155 0.42 1.41 8.33
N VAL A 156 1.50 1.29 7.59
CA VAL A 156 1.56 0.50 6.35
C VAL A 156 1.85 -0.96 6.70
N MET A 157 0.97 -1.86 6.28
CA MET A 157 1.15 -3.30 6.45
C MET A 157 2.06 -3.89 5.37
N ILE A 158 3.11 -4.60 5.80
CA ILE A 158 3.95 -5.44 4.95
C ILE A 158 3.55 -6.89 5.17
N GLY A 159 3.37 -7.64 4.09
CA GLY A 159 2.95 -9.04 4.16
C GLY A 159 3.48 -9.90 3.02
N ALA A 160 3.48 -11.21 3.25
CA ALA A 160 3.68 -12.20 2.21
C ALA A 160 2.33 -12.51 1.54
N ALA A 161 2.34 -12.68 0.22
CA ALA A 161 1.16 -13.10 -0.54
C ALA A 161 1.54 -14.21 -1.53
N TRP A 162 0.66 -15.19 -1.71
CA TRP A 162 0.87 -16.33 -2.59
C TRP A 162 -0.44 -16.86 -3.16
N THR A 163 -0.35 -17.59 -4.25
CA THR A 163 -1.49 -18.28 -4.88
C THR A 163 -1.29 -19.79 -4.80
N GLY A 164 -2.40 -20.53 -4.65
CA GLY A 164 -2.37 -21.98 -4.62
C GLY A 164 -1.69 -22.56 -3.36
N LYS A 165 -1.11 -23.76 -3.50
CA LYS A 165 -0.46 -24.48 -2.41
C LYS A 165 1.05 -24.17 -2.44
N LEU A 166 1.58 -23.73 -1.30
CA LEU A 166 3.03 -23.57 -1.13
C LEU A 166 3.71 -24.94 -1.15
N SER A 167 4.88 -25.02 -1.79
CA SER A 167 5.79 -26.17 -1.64
C SER A 167 6.32 -26.26 -0.21
N ALA A 168 6.86 -27.42 0.19
CA ALA A 168 7.42 -27.59 1.53
C ALA A 168 8.50 -26.55 1.85
N ILE A 169 9.39 -26.25 0.89
CA ILE A 169 10.43 -25.22 1.06
C ILE A 169 9.85 -23.81 1.22
N ALA A 170 8.80 -23.47 0.47
CA ALA A 170 8.16 -22.16 0.57
C ALA A 170 7.36 -22.00 1.87
N GLN A 171 6.79 -23.09 2.40
CA GLN A 171 6.16 -23.10 3.73
C GLN A 171 7.20 -22.87 4.82
N GLN A 172 8.33 -23.58 4.77
CA GLN A 172 9.41 -23.41 5.74
C GLN A 172 10.00 -22.00 5.68
N PHE A 173 10.22 -21.47 4.48
CA PHE A 173 10.69 -20.09 4.30
C PHE A 173 9.70 -19.07 4.90
N LEU A 174 8.40 -19.23 4.64
CA LEU A 174 7.38 -18.35 5.22
C LEU A 174 7.39 -18.43 6.75
N ALA A 175 7.52 -19.62 7.33
CA ALA A 175 7.60 -19.80 8.78
C ALA A 175 8.81 -19.08 9.38
N GLU A 176 9.98 -19.17 8.74
CA GLU A 176 11.18 -18.46 9.21
C GLU A 176 11.02 -16.94 9.11
N VAL A 177 10.46 -16.43 8.01
CA VAL A 177 10.18 -15.00 7.84
C VAL A 177 9.19 -14.49 8.90
N GLU A 178 8.21 -15.29 9.31
CA GLU A 178 7.28 -14.95 10.40
C GLU A 178 8.00 -14.84 11.76
N ILE A 179 8.97 -15.72 12.02
CA ILE A 179 9.79 -15.69 13.23
C ILE A 179 10.60 -14.40 13.26
N GLU A 180 11.35 -14.12 12.19
CA GLU A 180 12.17 -12.91 12.07
C GLU A 180 11.34 -11.63 12.15
N ALA A 181 10.17 -11.59 11.50
CA ALA A 181 9.25 -10.47 11.60
C ALA A 181 8.79 -10.23 13.06
N THR A 182 8.66 -11.29 13.86
CA THR A 182 8.32 -11.18 15.29
C THR A 182 9.47 -10.61 16.11
N VAL A 183 10.71 -11.02 15.84
CA VAL A 183 11.92 -10.46 16.49
C VAL A 183 12.05 -8.96 16.19
N VAL A 184 11.88 -8.61 14.92
CA VAL A 184 11.91 -7.23 14.43
C VAL A 184 10.81 -6.37 15.06
N LYS A 185 9.58 -6.88 15.18
CA LYS A 185 8.46 -6.19 15.87
C LYS A 185 8.77 -5.85 17.32
N ARG A 186 9.43 -6.75 18.05
CA ARG A 186 9.79 -6.52 19.46
C ARG A 186 10.79 -5.38 19.58
N SER A 187 11.78 -5.36 18.68
CA SER A 187 12.83 -4.33 18.64
C SER A 187 12.31 -2.94 18.24
N THR A 188 11.28 -2.88 17.38
CA THR A 188 10.66 -1.62 16.93
C THR A 188 9.66 -1.03 17.92
N LYS A 189 9.12 -1.80 18.88
CA LYS A 189 8.28 -1.27 19.97
C LYS A 189 9.07 -0.54 21.06
N LEU A 190 10.40 -0.69 21.10
CA LEU A 190 11.26 -0.19 22.18
C LEU A 190 11.79 1.25 21.97
N HIS A 191 11.32 2.00 20.96
CA HIS A 191 11.84 3.35 20.63
C HIS A 191 10.79 4.38 20.16
#